data_AF-W9CCG3-F1
#
_entry.id   AF-W9CCG3-F1
#
_cell.length_a   1.000
_cell.length_b   1.000
_cell.length_c   1.000
_cell.angle_alpha   90.00
_cell.angle_beta   90.00
_cell.angle_gamma   90.00
#
_symmetry.space_group_name_H-M   'P 1'
#
loop_
_entity.id
_entity.type
_entity.pdbx_description
1 polymer ?
#
loop_
_entity_poly.entity_id
_entity_poly.type
_entity_poly.pdbx_seq_one_letter_code
_entity_poly.pdbx_strand_id
1 'polypeptide(L)'
;MPRAIRGVLVECDPSIKSIIIKIDADSSHAYIVEDLDDETLVIKENMLGMLKTRLEEALKETQDKGTGVKTGNHGVIGDQTGKYAFDSGVGRIEDIKNRASST
;
A
#
# COMPACT_ATOMS: atom_id res chain seq x y z
N MET A 1 17.46 -15.39 -39.25
CA MET A 1 16.36 -16.35 -38.97
C MET A 1 15.42 -15.70 -37.98
N PRO A 2 14.09 -15.79 -38.15
CA PRO A 2 13.16 -15.18 -37.19
C PRO A 2 13.24 -15.88 -35.83
N ARG A 3 13.34 -15.12 -34.74
CA ARG A 3 13.18 -15.62 -33.36
C ARG A 3 11.87 -15.05 -32.81
N ALA A 4 11.03 -15.91 -32.25
CA ALA A 4 9.83 -15.52 -31.53
C ALA A 4 10.06 -15.78 -30.05
N ILE A 5 9.78 -14.77 -29.22
CA ILE A 5 9.91 -14.84 -27.77
C ILE A 5 8.52 -14.61 -27.18
N ARG A 6 8.13 -15.47 -26.23
CA ARG A 6 6.83 -15.34 -25.55
C ARG A 6 6.97 -14.38 -24.38
N GLY A 7 6.05 -13.43 -24.29
CA GLY A 7 6.03 -12.41 -23.26
C GLY A 7 4.80 -11.54 -23.40
N VAL A 8 4.60 -10.68 -22.41
CA VAL A 8 3.54 -9.67 -22.40
C VAL A 8 4.15 -8.34 -22.81
N LEU A 9 3.60 -7.75 -23.86
CA LEU A 9 3.91 -6.37 -24.22
C LEU A 9 3.25 -5.44 -23.21
N VAL A 10 4.05 -4.58 -22.59
CA VAL A 10 3.57 -3.56 -21.66
C VAL A 10 3.96 -2.20 -22.19
N GLU A 11 2.95 -1.34 -22.34
CA GLU A 11 3.10 0.07 -22.67
C GLU A 11 2.94 0.88 -21.39
N CYS A 12 3.90 1.74 -21.08
CA CYS A 12 3.91 2.55 -19.86
C CYS A 12 4.75 3.82 -20.05
N ASP A 13 4.48 4.83 -19.21
CA ASP A 13 5.25 6.07 -19.22
C ASP A 13 6.75 5.84 -18.89
N PRO A 14 7.68 6.68 -19.38
CA PRO A 14 9.11 6.56 -19.10
C PRO A 14 9.46 6.58 -17.60
N SER A 15 8.64 7.27 -16.80
CA SER A 15 8.74 7.33 -15.34
C SER A 15 8.45 5.97 -14.69
N ILE A 16 7.38 5.29 -15.14
CA ILE A 16 7.00 3.95 -14.67
C ILE A 16 8.03 2.92 -15.14
N LYS A 17 8.48 3.01 -16.40
CA LYS A 17 9.58 2.17 -16.93
C LYS A 17 10.83 2.27 -16.06
N SER A 18 11.20 3.48 -15.64
CA SER A 18 12.35 3.69 -14.74
C SER A 18 12.20 2.97 -13.39
N ILE A 19 10.96 2.85 -12.87
CA ILE A 19 10.68 2.10 -11.64
C ILE A 19 10.75 0.59 -11.91
N ILE A 20 10.19 0.12 -13.02
CA ILE A 20 10.25 -1.28 -13.44
C ILE A 20 11.70 -1.75 -13.58
N ILE A 21 12.55 -0.97 -14.24
CA ILE A 21 13.98 -1.28 -14.41
C ILE A 21 14.69 -1.39 -13.06
N LYS A 22 14.37 -0.53 -12.08
CA LYS A 22 14.94 -0.63 -10.72
C LYS A 22 14.52 -1.93 -10.04
N ILE A 23 13.22 -2.26 -10.07
CA ILE A 23 12.69 -3.50 -9.48
C ILE A 23 13.31 -4.73 -10.14
N ASP A 24 13.52 -4.67 -11.46
CA ASP A 24 14.16 -5.73 -12.23
C ASP A 24 15.64 -5.89 -11.87
N ALA A 25 16.38 -4.80 -11.73
CA ALA A 25 17.77 -4.80 -11.27
C ALA A 25 17.92 -5.40 -9.87
N ASP A 26 17.02 -5.05 -8.93
CA ASP A 26 16.99 -5.61 -7.57
C ASP A 26 16.75 -7.13 -7.55
N SER A 27 16.14 -7.65 -8.61
CA SER A 27 15.78 -9.07 -8.74
C SER A 27 16.64 -9.82 -9.77
N SER A 28 17.84 -9.30 -10.07
CA SER A 28 18.79 -9.91 -11.00
C SER A 28 18.24 -10.11 -12.41
N HIS A 29 17.49 -9.14 -12.93
CA HIS A 29 16.92 -9.13 -14.28
C HIS A 29 15.94 -10.29 -14.57
N ALA A 30 15.10 -10.60 -13.58
CA ALA A 30 14.18 -11.72 -13.65
C ALA A 30 12.87 -11.41 -14.41
N TYR A 31 12.48 -10.14 -14.56
CA TYR A 31 11.16 -9.72 -15.05
C TYR A 31 11.17 -9.33 -16.52
N ILE A 32 12.12 -8.47 -16.91
CA ILE A 32 12.21 -7.92 -18.27
C ILE A 32 12.84 -8.97 -19.19
N VAL A 33 12.22 -9.19 -20.34
CA VAL A 33 12.72 -10.08 -21.39
C VAL A 33 13.50 -9.26 -22.43
N GLU A 34 12.88 -8.18 -22.89
CA GLU A 34 13.44 -7.32 -23.91
C GLU A 34 12.92 -5.89 -23.72
N ASP A 35 13.80 -4.92 -23.91
CA ASP A 35 13.47 -3.50 -23.97
C ASP A 35 13.33 -3.11 -25.44
N LEU A 36 12.14 -2.67 -25.84
CA LEU A 36 11.83 -2.38 -27.25
C LEU A 36 12.02 -0.89 -27.55
N ASP A 37 11.36 -0.02 -26.79
CA ASP A 37 11.42 1.44 -26.92
C ASP A 37 11.25 2.13 -25.56
N ASP A 38 11.32 3.46 -25.51
CA ASP A 38 11.23 4.24 -24.26
C ASP A 38 9.93 4.05 -23.47
N GLU A 39 8.85 3.64 -24.13
CA GLU A 39 7.53 3.44 -23.53
C GLU A 39 7.06 1.98 -23.57
N THR A 40 7.81 1.10 -24.24
CA THR A 40 7.38 -0.28 -24.52
C THR A 40 8.44 -1.30 -24.10
N LEU A 41 8.00 -2.31 -23.36
CA LEU A 41 8.88 -3.37 -22.87
C LEU A 41 8.16 -4.73 -22.81
N VAL A 42 8.92 -5.81 -22.96
CA VAL A 42 8.40 -7.17 -22.95
C VAL A 42 8.71 -7.81 -21.60
N ILE A 43 7.67 -8.28 -20.92
CA ILE A 43 7.75 -8.90 -19.57
C ILE A 43 7.45 -10.39 -19.65
N LYS A 44 8.07 -11.18 -18.78
CA LYS A 44 7.70 -12.60 -18.64
C LYS A 44 6.27 -12.75 -18.11
N GLU A 45 5.46 -13.56 -18.80
CA GLU A 45 4.04 -13.81 -18.45
C GLU A 45 3.85 -14.26 -16.99
N ASN A 46 4.72 -15.14 -16.50
CA ASN A 46 4.64 -15.68 -15.15
C ASN A 46 5.00 -14.65 -14.05
N MET A 47 5.72 -13.59 -14.39
CA MET A 47 6.21 -12.60 -13.42
C MET A 47 5.38 -11.31 -13.42
N LEU A 48 4.50 -11.12 -14.40
CA LEU A 48 3.67 -9.92 -14.55
C LEU A 48 2.85 -9.61 -13.29
N GLY A 49 2.27 -10.64 -12.66
CA GLY A 49 1.47 -10.46 -11.43
C GLY A 49 2.29 -9.90 -10.27
N MET A 50 3.47 -10.48 -10.02
CA MET A 50 4.36 -9.99 -8.96
C MET A 50 4.90 -8.59 -9.26
N LEU A 51 5.21 -8.30 -10.52
CA LEU A 51 5.70 -7.00 -10.92
C LEU A 51 4.66 -5.92 -10.65
N LYS A 52 3.38 -6.15 -10.99
CA LYS A 52 2.28 -5.22 -10.72
C LYS A 52 2.18 -4.88 -9.23
N THR A 53 2.20 -5.89 -8.36
CA THR A 53 2.14 -5.67 -6.90
C THR A 53 3.32 -4.83 -6.40
N ARG A 54 4.55 -5.15 -6.81
CA ARG A 54 5.74 -4.37 -6.40
C ARG A 54 5.71 -2.94 -6.93
N LEU A 55 5.17 -2.75 -8.12
CA LEU A 55 5.05 -1.43 -8.74
C LEU A 55 4.03 -0.58 -7.98
N GLU A 56 2.88 -1.15 -7.60
CA GLU A 56 1.89 -0.48 -6.74
C GLU A 56 2.48 -0.11 -5.36
N GLU A 57 3.26 -1.00 -4.75
CA GLU A 57 3.95 -0.75 -3.48
C GLU A 57 4.97 0.41 -3.60
N ALA A 58 5.80 0.38 -4.64
CA ALA A 58 6.80 1.43 -4.89
C ALA A 58 6.17 2.80 -5.17
N LEU A 59 5.04 2.82 -5.91
CA LEU A 59 4.28 4.04 -6.15
C LEU A 59 3.66 4.58 -4.87
N LYS A 60 3.10 3.70 -4.03
CA LYS A 60 2.49 4.10 -2.76
C LYS A 60 3.50 4.71 -1.79
N GLU A 61 4.69 4.11 -1.65
CA GLU A 61 5.76 4.66 -0.80
C GLU A 61 6.19 6.06 -1.25
N THR A 62 6.19 6.30 -2.55
CA THR A 62 6.56 7.60 -3.13
C THR A 62 5.44 8.64 -2.95
N GLN A 63 4.17 8.23 -3.04
CA GLN A 63 3.00 9.11 -2.89
C GLN A 63 2.76 9.56 -1.44
N ASP A 64 3.06 8.71 -0.45
CA ASP A 64 2.89 9.05 0.98
C ASP A 64 3.77 10.23 1.43
N LYS A 65 4.83 10.56 0.68
CA LYS A 65 5.70 11.72 0.96
C LYS A 65 5.19 13.02 0.32
N GLY A 66 4.08 12.99 -0.42
CA GLY A 66 3.72 14.08 -1.34
C GLY A 66 2.24 14.35 -1.54
N THR A 67 1.35 14.00 -0.60
CA THR A 67 0.08 14.73 -0.35
C THR A 67 -0.64 14.11 0.85
N GLY A 68 -0.80 14.88 1.91
CA GLY A 68 -1.73 14.53 2.99
C GLY A 68 -3.17 14.64 2.49
N VAL A 69 -3.81 13.51 2.19
CA VAL A 69 -5.28 13.39 2.28
C VAL A 69 -5.59 12.03 2.88
N LYS A 70 -5.75 12.02 4.21
CA LYS A 70 -6.47 10.99 4.93
C LYS A 70 -7.96 11.29 4.73
N THR A 71 -8.54 10.81 3.64
CA THR A 71 -9.99 10.75 3.48
C THR A 71 -10.48 9.53 4.24
N GLY A 72 -11.23 9.79 5.31
CA GLY A 72 -11.70 8.78 6.24
C GLY A 72 -12.93 7.99 5.78
N ASN A 73 -13.27 7.08 6.70
CA ASN A 73 -14.56 6.44 6.98
C ASN A 73 -15.03 5.32 6.06
N HIS A 74 -15.05 4.09 6.60
CA HIS A 74 -16.21 3.21 6.90
C HIS A 74 -15.64 1.96 7.63
N GLY A 75 -16.11 1.46 8.77
CA GLY A 75 -17.36 1.71 9.48
C GLY A 75 -17.25 1.44 10.99
N VAL A 76 -18.09 2.16 11.70
CA VAL A 76 -18.67 1.75 12.99
C VAL A 76 -19.65 0.62 12.72
N ILE A 77 -19.58 -0.48 13.48
CA ILE A 77 -20.67 -1.28 14.09
C ILE A 77 -19.95 -2.29 15.00
N GLY A 78 -20.30 -2.33 16.28
CA GLY A 78 -19.54 -3.03 17.31
C GLY A 78 -20.15 -4.33 17.83
N ASP A 79 -19.45 -4.90 18.81
CA ASP A 79 -19.84 -6.04 19.64
C ASP A 79 -18.90 -6.08 20.87
N GLN A 80 -19.32 -5.46 21.98
CA GLN A 80 -19.67 -6.15 23.23
C GLN A 80 -18.91 -7.47 23.45
N THR A 81 -17.84 -7.46 24.28
CA THR A 81 -17.70 -8.31 25.47
C THR A 81 -16.26 -8.31 26.01
N GLY A 82 -16.12 -8.02 27.30
CA GLY A 82 -15.13 -8.66 28.17
C GLY A 82 -13.68 -8.17 28.10
N LYS A 83 -13.33 -7.21 28.97
CA LYS A 83 -12.60 -7.56 30.21
C LYS A 83 -12.36 -6.32 31.06
N TYR A 84 -13.04 -6.33 32.19
CA TYR A 84 -12.70 -5.58 33.39
C TYR A 84 -11.25 -5.90 33.79
N ALA A 85 -10.36 -4.93 33.70
CA ALA A 85 -9.15 -4.88 34.51
C ALA A 85 -9.35 -3.71 35.48
N PHE A 86 -9.92 -4.04 36.64
CA PHE A 86 -10.15 -3.14 37.75
C PHE A 86 -8.82 -3.04 38.51
N ASP A 87 -7.93 -2.17 38.04
CA ASP A 87 -6.73 -1.81 38.78
C ASP A 87 -7.01 -0.52 39.57
N SER A 88 -7.12 -0.69 40.89
CA SER A 88 -6.61 0.24 41.89
C SER A 88 -6.80 1.74 41.61
N GLY A 89 -8.04 2.24 41.79
CA GLY A 89 -8.28 3.54 42.42
C GLY A 89 -7.63 4.79 41.82
N VAL A 90 -8.04 5.21 40.63
CA VAL A 90 -7.93 6.62 40.19
C VAL A 90 -9.22 7.05 39.49
N GLY A 91 -9.93 7.98 40.15
CA GLY A 91 -11.30 8.39 39.81
C GLY A 91 -11.43 9.15 38.48
N ARG A 92 -12.64 9.09 37.91
CA ARG A 92 -13.04 9.92 36.76
C ARG A 92 -13.21 11.37 37.18
N ILE A 93 -12.79 12.27 36.30
CA ILE A 93 -12.68 13.72 36.51
C ILE A 93 -14.06 14.43 36.45
N GLU A 94 -15.15 13.74 36.13
CA GLU A 94 -16.44 14.39 35.83
C GLU A 94 -17.51 14.37 36.95
N ASP A 95 -17.31 13.69 38.08
CA ASP A 95 -18.44 13.39 38.99
C ASP A 95 -18.53 14.19 40.31
N ILE A 96 -17.57 15.05 40.70
CA ILE A 96 -17.63 15.77 42.02
C ILE A 96 -18.21 17.19 41.93
N LYS A 97 -18.47 17.73 40.74
CA LYS A 97 -19.06 19.08 40.62
C LYS A 97 -20.54 19.18 40.96
N ASN A 98 -21.25 18.06 41.15
CA ASN A 98 -22.68 18.10 41.45
C ASN A 98 -22.95 17.91 42.94
N ARG A 99 -22.56 18.93 43.72
CA ARG A 99 -23.16 19.27 45.01
C ARG A 99 -24.62 19.68 44.77
N ALA A 100 -25.48 18.71 44.44
CA ALA A 100 -26.89 18.92 44.27
C ALA A 100 -27.65 18.31 45.45
N SER A 101 -28.15 19.24 46.27
CA SER A 101 -29.41 19.10 47.01
C SER A 101 -29.35 18.54 48.44
N SER A 102 -29.43 19.49 49.38
CA SER A 102 -30.16 19.42 50.66
C SER A 102 -29.58 18.51 51.77
N THR A 103 -29.43 18.97 53.01
CA THR A 103 -30.51 19.05 54.03
C THR A 103 -31.28 17.75 54.15
#